data_AF-A0AAU2KLA3-F1
#
_entry.id   AF-A0AAU2KLA3-F1
#
_cell.length_a   1.000
_cell.length_b   1.000
_cell.length_c   1.000
_cell.angle_alpha   90.00
_cell.angle_beta   90.00
_cell.angle_gamma   90.00
#
_symmetry.space_group_name_H-M   'P 1'
#
loop_
_entity.id
_entity.type
_entity.pdbx_description
1 polymer ?
#
loop_
_entity_poly.entity_id
_entity_poly.type
_entity_poly.pdbx_seq_one_letter_code
_entity_poly.pdbx_strand_id
1 'polypeptide(L)'
;MRHEYRPPRRRSRLTRRGRLALLFLGTLVAIGAAVLIPLLQGGEEPEKPRQLVIPEGWRAPQVYAAIDRALGLPAGSAKAAVPTAGLALPAEAKGNPEGYLFPATYPVTSKTTPGGLLAYMVQTTNRNLATQAVADGGKAHGMTPYQTATLASIIEAEADGPADMGKVARVVHNRLAKSMPLQMDSTINYALNRSTVDTRLSDTRIDSPFNTYERQGLPPTPIDSPGLHAMAAAVAPTSGKWLYFVTVKPGDTRFSVTYDEHRKHVADFNRLRGQAGSRAGQGAATGK
;
A
#
# COMPACT_ATOMS: atom_id res chain seq x y z
N MET A 1 39.38 57.30 -21.82
CA MET A 1 38.89 56.19 -22.67
C MET A 1 38.90 54.90 -21.88
N ARG A 2 37.73 54.47 -21.38
CA ARG A 2 37.40 53.08 -20.99
C ARG A 2 35.91 52.93 -21.27
N HIS A 3 35.56 52.22 -22.35
CA HIS A 3 34.16 51.91 -22.69
C HIS A 3 33.84 50.53 -22.12
N GLU A 4 32.95 50.48 -21.13
CA GLU A 4 32.39 49.25 -20.58
C GLU A 4 31.44 48.59 -21.58
N TYR A 5 31.69 47.31 -21.87
CA TYR A 5 30.84 46.47 -22.69
C TYR A 5 29.70 45.87 -21.82
N ARG A 6 28.44 46.18 -22.14
CA ARG A 6 27.25 45.57 -21.54
C ARG A 6 26.59 44.60 -22.55
N PRO A 7 26.35 43.33 -22.21
CA PRO A 7 25.65 42.41 -23.09
C PRO A 7 24.12 42.71 -23.16
N PRO A 8 23.44 42.37 -24.27
CA PRO A 8 22.06 42.77 -24.49
C PRO A 8 21.04 41.94 -23.69
N ARG A 9 20.07 42.63 -23.08
CA ARG A 9 18.89 42.05 -22.41
C ARG A 9 17.94 41.43 -23.45
N ARG A 10 17.66 40.14 -23.31
CA ARG A 10 16.69 39.38 -24.12
C ARG A 10 15.27 39.84 -23.78
N ARG A 11 14.62 40.60 -24.67
CA ARG A 11 13.19 40.96 -24.58
C ARG A 11 12.35 39.79 -25.10
N SER A 12 11.61 39.11 -24.23
CA SER A 12 10.57 38.16 -24.64
C SER A 12 9.39 38.92 -25.23
N ARG A 13 9.25 38.84 -26.56
CA ARG A 13 8.05 39.30 -27.28
C ARG A 13 6.94 38.26 -27.06
N LEU A 14 5.95 38.58 -26.22
CA LEU A 14 4.67 37.88 -26.21
C LEU A 14 3.94 38.17 -27.53
N THR A 15 3.69 37.13 -28.31
CA THR A 15 2.82 37.20 -29.49
C THR A 15 1.34 37.09 -29.10
N ARG A 16 0.51 37.77 -29.89
CA ARG A 16 -0.93 37.95 -29.76
C ARG A 16 -1.69 36.65 -29.50
N ARG A 17 -2.03 36.40 -28.23
CA ARG A 17 -3.26 35.71 -27.78
C ARG A 17 -3.48 35.90 -26.27
N GLY A 18 -3.15 37.09 -25.77
CA GLY A 18 -3.70 37.61 -24.53
C GLY A 18 -4.75 38.65 -24.89
N ARG A 19 -6.03 38.26 -24.83
CA ARG A 19 -7.21 39.13 -24.65
C ARG A 19 -8.45 38.24 -24.69
N LEU A 20 -8.84 37.73 -23.53
CA LEU A 20 -10.16 37.95 -22.95
C LEU A 20 -10.14 37.35 -21.55
N ALA A 21 -9.94 38.22 -20.56
CA ALA A 21 -10.37 37.95 -19.20
C ALA A 21 -11.82 38.44 -19.11
N LEU A 22 -12.75 37.54 -18.78
CA LEU A 22 -14.05 37.88 -18.20
C LEU A 22 -14.50 36.69 -17.32
N LEU A 23 -14.27 36.88 -16.02
CA LEU A 23 -15.11 36.53 -14.88
C LEU A 23 -15.88 35.20 -14.92
N PHE A 24 -15.36 34.19 -14.22
CA PHE A 24 -16.19 33.33 -13.38
C PHE A 24 -15.64 33.33 -11.96
N LEU A 25 -16.24 34.20 -11.15
CA LEU A 25 -16.22 34.14 -9.70
C LEU A 25 -17.01 32.89 -9.29
N GLY A 26 -16.32 31.76 -9.18
CA GLY A 26 -16.83 30.54 -8.57
C GLY A 26 -16.17 30.40 -7.20
N THR A 27 -16.81 30.95 -6.18
CA THR A 27 -16.48 30.79 -4.77
C THR A 27 -16.20 29.32 -4.44
N LEU A 28 -14.93 29.01 -4.12
CA LEU A 28 -14.59 27.80 -3.36
C LEU A 28 -15.26 27.96 -1.99
N VAL A 29 -16.43 27.33 -1.87
CA VAL A 29 -17.15 27.15 -0.62
C VAL A 29 -16.19 26.45 0.34
N ALA A 30 -15.84 27.18 1.38
CA ALA A 30 -15.18 26.69 2.57
C ALA A 30 -15.88 25.41 3.06
N ILE A 31 -15.14 24.31 3.15
CA ILE A 31 -15.47 23.32 4.19
C ILE A 31 -14.98 23.97 5.48
N GLY A 32 -15.91 24.69 6.11
CA GLY A 32 -15.68 25.44 7.32
C GLY A 32 -15.21 24.54 8.45
N ALA A 33 -14.16 24.98 9.13
CA ALA A 33 -14.07 24.74 10.55
C ALA A 33 -15.29 25.43 11.19
N ALA A 34 -16.37 24.69 11.43
CA ALA A 34 -17.38 25.15 12.36
C ALA A 34 -16.77 25.09 13.76
N VAL A 35 -16.06 26.14 14.15
CA VAL A 35 -15.80 26.43 15.57
C VAL A 35 -17.13 26.95 16.12
N LEU A 36 -17.98 26.03 16.54
CA LEU A 36 -19.15 26.36 17.34
C LEU A 36 -18.62 26.67 18.75
N ILE A 37 -18.67 27.94 19.17
CA ILE A 37 -18.46 28.31 20.57
C ILE A 37 -19.84 28.34 21.23
N PRO A 38 -20.22 27.35 22.06
CA PRO A 38 -21.15 27.59 23.13
C PRO A 38 -20.36 28.13 24.32
N LEU A 39 -20.40 29.45 24.50
CA LEU A 39 -20.14 30.08 25.79
C LEU A 39 -21.24 29.61 26.77
N LEU A 40 -20.82 29.23 27.98
CA LEU A 40 -21.66 29.06 29.19
C LEU A 40 -22.37 27.71 29.41
N GLN A 41 -21.64 26.61 29.35
CA GLN A 41 -21.80 25.50 30.31
C GLN A 41 -20.39 25.01 30.66
N GLY A 42 -20.11 24.66 31.91
CA GLY A 42 -18.79 24.19 32.37
C GLY A 42 -18.38 22.83 31.77
N GLY A 43 -18.28 22.76 30.44
CA GLY A 43 -17.78 21.61 29.69
C GLY A 43 -16.28 21.76 29.49
N GLU A 44 -15.55 20.71 29.84
CA GLU A 44 -14.11 20.57 29.59
C GLU A 44 -13.76 21.02 28.16
N GLU A 45 -12.70 21.81 28.01
CA GLU A 45 -12.17 22.12 26.68
C GLU A 45 -11.95 20.81 25.90
N PRO A 46 -12.34 20.75 24.61
CA PRO A 46 -12.20 19.53 23.83
C PRO A 46 -10.72 19.11 23.77
N GLU A 47 -10.43 17.92 24.30
CA GLU A 47 -9.08 17.35 24.31
C GLU A 47 -8.49 17.36 22.89
N LYS A 48 -7.30 17.93 22.73
CA LYS A 48 -6.58 17.92 21.47
C LYS A 48 -6.13 16.48 21.15
N PRO A 49 -6.60 15.85 20.07
CA PRO A 49 -6.29 14.46 19.79
C PRO A 49 -4.81 14.28 19.42
N ARG A 50 -4.21 13.20 19.94
CA ARG A 50 -2.93 12.67 19.44
C ARG A 50 -3.17 11.92 18.13
N GLN A 51 -2.14 11.80 17.30
CA GLN A 51 -2.24 11.12 16.01
C GLN A 51 -1.56 9.75 16.08
N LEU A 52 -2.28 8.69 15.75
CA LEU A 52 -1.75 7.34 15.53
C LEU A 52 -1.63 7.10 14.03
N VAL A 53 -0.40 6.98 13.53
CA VAL A 53 -0.13 6.66 12.12
C VAL A 53 -0.02 5.15 11.96
N ILE A 54 -0.81 4.58 11.04
CA ILE A 54 -0.70 3.19 10.59
C ILE A 54 -0.22 3.21 9.13
N PRO A 55 1.03 2.80 8.86
CA PRO A 55 1.57 2.69 7.51
C PRO A 55 0.89 1.60 6.66
N GLU A 56 0.94 1.77 5.34
CA GLU A 56 0.59 0.74 4.35
C GLU A 56 1.52 -0.49 4.50
N GLY A 57 1.04 -1.67 4.11
CA GLY A 57 1.81 -2.93 4.15
C GLY A 57 2.02 -3.51 5.57
N TRP A 58 1.41 -2.91 6.60
CA TRP A 58 1.46 -3.47 7.95
C TRP A 58 0.50 -4.65 8.12
N ARG A 59 0.95 -5.68 8.82
CA ARG A 59 0.10 -6.81 9.25
C ARG A 59 -0.62 -6.47 10.55
N ALA A 60 -1.75 -7.14 10.79
CA ALA A 60 -2.58 -6.91 11.96
C ALA A 60 -1.83 -6.94 13.31
N PRO A 61 -0.85 -7.85 13.56
CA PRO A 61 -0.05 -7.80 14.78
C PRO A 61 0.72 -6.48 15.00
N GLN A 62 1.21 -5.85 13.93
CA GLN A 62 1.90 -4.56 14.00
C GLN A 62 0.91 -3.44 14.33
N VAL A 63 -0.27 -3.48 13.71
CA VAL A 63 -1.36 -2.54 14.00
C VAL A 63 -1.81 -2.66 15.46
N TYR A 64 -2.00 -3.87 15.97
CA TYR A 64 -2.36 -4.11 17.37
C TYR A 64 -1.33 -3.53 18.33
N ALA A 65 -0.05 -3.80 18.10
CA ALA A 65 1.03 -3.28 18.93
C ALA A 65 1.10 -1.74 18.92
N ALA A 66 0.80 -1.11 17.78
CA ALA A 66 0.75 0.34 17.68
C ALA A 66 -0.46 0.94 18.40
N ILE A 67 -1.62 0.30 18.34
CA ILE A 67 -2.81 0.68 19.12
C ILE A 67 -2.51 0.58 20.62
N ASP A 68 -1.96 -0.56 21.08
CA ASP A 68 -1.64 -0.78 22.49
C ASP A 68 -0.69 0.31 23.01
N ARG A 69 0.37 0.61 22.25
CA ARG A 69 1.32 1.67 22.59
C ARG A 69 0.68 3.06 22.60
N ALA A 70 -0.15 3.37 21.60
CA ALA A 70 -0.80 4.67 21.49
C ALA A 70 -1.78 4.93 22.65
N LEU A 71 -2.43 3.88 23.15
CA LEU A 71 -3.39 3.94 24.25
C LEU A 71 -2.77 3.68 25.63
N GLY A 72 -1.48 3.35 25.71
CA GLY A 72 -0.81 3.03 26.98
C GLY A 72 -1.30 1.73 27.61
N LEU A 73 -1.70 0.76 26.80
CA LEU A 73 -2.28 -0.51 27.24
C LEU A 73 -1.23 -1.65 27.27
N PRO A 74 -1.47 -2.72 28.06
CA PRO A 74 -0.67 -3.94 27.98
C PRO A 74 -0.66 -4.53 26.57
N ALA A 75 0.49 -5.08 26.15
CA ALA A 75 0.62 -5.74 24.86
C ALA A 75 -0.41 -6.88 24.68
N GLY A 76 -1.09 -6.87 23.54
CA GLY A 76 -2.15 -7.84 23.19
C GLY A 76 -3.56 -7.34 23.50
N SER A 77 -3.73 -6.17 24.12
CA SER A 77 -5.04 -5.61 24.48
C SER A 77 -5.91 -5.34 23.24
N ALA A 78 -5.34 -4.77 22.16
CA ALA A 78 -6.01 -4.56 20.89
C ALA A 78 -6.41 -5.89 20.22
N LYS A 79 -5.51 -6.88 20.22
CA LYS A 79 -5.82 -8.22 19.69
C LYS A 79 -6.99 -8.86 20.44
N ALA A 80 -7.00 -8.75 21.77
CA ALA A 80 -8.05 -9.28 22.63
C ALA A 80 -9.41 -8.61 22.41
N ALA A 81 -9.43 -7.36 21.95
CA ALA A 81 -10.66 -6.63 21.64
C ALA A 81 -11.33 -7.08 20.32
N VAL A 82 -10.61 -7.72 19.40
CA VAL A 82 -11.12 -8.09 18.06
C VAL A 82 -12.45 -8.85 18.10
N PRO A 83 -12.62 -9.92 18.91
CA PRO A 83 -13.86 -10.71 18.90
C PRO A 83 -15.10 -9.94 19.37
N THR A 84 -14.93 -8.94 20.25
CA THR A 84 -16.04 -8.16 20.84
C THR A 84 -16.20 -6.78 20.21
N ALA A 85 -15.30 -6.37 19.31
CA ALA A 85 -15.32 -5.04 18.70
C ALA A 85 -16.42 -4.84 17.66
N GLY A 86 -17.20 -5.87 17.32
CA GLY A 86 -18.30 -5.79 16.35
C GLY A 86 -17.81 -5.37 14.95
N LEU A 87 -16.64 -5.87 14.55
CA LEU A 87 -16.01 -5.50 13.27
C LEU A 87 -16.90 -5.92 12.10
N ALA A 88 -17.25 -4.98 11.23
CA ALA A 88 -18.05 -5.21 10.03
C ALA A 88 -17.23 -5.89 8.92
N LEU A 89 -16.73 -7.08 9.18
CA LEU A 89 -15.95 -7.89 8.24
C LEU A 89 -16.87 -8.73 7.35
N PRO A 90 -16.47 -9.03 6.10
CA PRO A 90 -17.20 -9.99 5.27
C PRO A 90 -17.10 -11.41 5.87
N ALA A 91 -18.06 -12.27 5.52
CA ALA A 91 -18.13 -13.63 6.07
C ALA A 91 -16.89 -14.46 5.74
N GLU A 92 -16.31 -14.25 4.56
CA GLU A 92 -15.07 -14.89 4.08
C GLU A 92 -13.89 -14.64 5.03
N ALA A 93 -13.87 -13.51 5.73
CA ALA A 93 -12.82 -13.16 6.67
C ALA A 93 -12.84 -14.02 7.95
N LYS A 94 -13.95 -14.67 8.28
CA LYS A 94 -14.11 -15.51 9.48
C LYS A 94 -13.64 -14.81 10.78
N GLY A 95 -13.90 -13.50 10.87
CA GLY A 95 -13.49 -12.67 12.02
C GLY A 95 -12.02 -12.24 12.03
N ASN A 96 -11.21 -12.60 11.03
CA ASN A 96 -9.84 -12.13 10.89
C ASN A 96 -9.81 -10.74 10.19
N PRO A 97 -9.33 -9.67 10.84
CA PRO A 97 -9.31 -8.34 10.24
C PRO A 97 -8.08 -8.06 9.35
N GLU A 98 -7.22 -9.06 9.07
CA GLU A 98 -6.07 -8.88 8.16
C GLU A 98 -6.54 -8.31 6.80
N GLY A 99 -5.87 -7.24 6.35
CA GLY A 99 -6.25 -6.46 5.16
C GLY A 99 -7.46 -5.53 5.31
N TYR A 100 -8.10 -5.51 6.47
CA TYR A 100 -9.20 -4.59 6.77
C TYR A 100 -8.83 -3.50 7.76
N LEU A 101 -7.65 -3.58 8.38
CA LEU A 101 -7.14 -2.52 9.25
C LEU A 101 -6.50 -1.41 8.41
N PHE A 102 -7.35 -0.54 7.84
CA PHE A 102 -6.94 0.45 6.84
C PHE A 102 -5.73 1.29 7.28
N PRO A 103 -4.72 1.51 6.41
CA PRO A 103 -3.59 2.37 6.70
C PRO A 103 -3.99 3.84 6.57
N ALA A 104 -3.89 4.58 7.67
CA ALA A 104 -4.18 6.01 7.72
C ALA A 104 -3.62 6.63 9.01
N THR A 105 -3.90 7.91 9.21
CA THR A 105 -3.69 8.59 10.50
C THR A 105 -5.01 8.68 11.25
N TYR A 106 -5.01 8.21 12.49
CA TYR A 106 -6.19 8.12 13.36
C TYR A 106 -6.07 9.08 14.55
N PRO A 107 -7.12 9.87 14.85
CA PRO A 107 -7.15 10.66 16.07
C PRO A 107 -7.37 9.77 17.30
N VAL A 108 -6.59 10.01 18.34
CA VAL A 108 -6.62 9.30 19.62
C VAL A 108 -6.82 10.31 20.75
N THR A 109 -7.85 10.08 21.56
CA THR A 109 -8.18 10.85 22.76
C THR A 109 -8.26 9.93 23.97
N SER A 110 -8.46 10.49 25.17
CA SER A 110 -8.73 9.74 26.40
C SER A 110 -9.94 8.80 26.32
N LYS A 111 -10.88 9.06 25.39
CA LYS A 111 -12.08 8.24 25.18
C LYS A 111 -11.88 7.14 24.14
N THR A 112 -10.74 7.10 23.44
CA THR A 112 -10.46 6.12 22.40
C THR A 112 -10.23 4.74 22.99
N THR A 113 -10.96 3.74 22.50
CA THR A 113 -10.79 2.33 22.89
C THR A 113 -10.13 1.53 21.76
N PRO A 114 -9.48 0.38 22.07
CA PRO A 114 -8.92 -0.48 21.02
C PRO A 114 -9.97 -0.97 20.03
N GLY A 115 -11.12 -1.44 20.53
CA GLY A 115 -12.23 -1.91 19.69
C GLY A 115 -12.79 -0.81 18.80
N GLY A 116 -12.91 0.43 19.31
CA GLY A 116 -13.35 1.58 18.53
C GLY A 116 -12.39 1.93 17.39
N LEU A 117 -11.07 1.91 17.64
CA LEU A 117 -10.08 2.13 16.57
C LEU A 117 -10.12 1.02 15.51
N LEU A 118 -10.18 -0.25 15.92
CA LEU A 118 -10.28 -1.37 15.00
C LEU A 118 -11.55 -1.27 14.14
N ALA A 119 -12.69 -0.96 14.74
CA ALA A 119 -13.94 -0.77 14.02
C ALA A 119 -13.86 0.40 13.03
N TYR A 120 -13.22 1.51 13.41
CA TYR A 120 -13.01 2.65 12.52
C TYR A 120 -12.12 2.27 11.32
N MET A 121 -11.02 1.56 11.56
CA MET A 121 -10.15 1.06 10.49
C MET A 121 -10.92 0.16 9.49
N VAL A 122 -11.68 -0.82 10.00
CA VAL A 122 -12.51 -1.73 9.19
C VAL A 122 -13.57 -0.97 8.40
N GLN A 123 -14.26 -0.02 9.03
CA GLN A 123 -15.25 0.82 8.36
C GLN A 123 -14.61 1.64 7.23
N THR A 124 -13.37 2.10 7.42
CA THR A 124 -12.63 2.86 6.41
C THR A 124 -12.30 1.99 5.21
N THR A 125 -11.79 0.76 5.42
CA THR A 125 -11.60 -0.22 4.34
C THR A 125 -12.89 -0.46 3.57
N ASN A 126 -13.99 -0.74 4.27
CA ASN A 126 -15.29 -0.99 3.64
C ASN A 126 -15.76 0.17 2.77
N ARG A 127 -15.60 1.42 3.24
CA ARG A 127 -15.95 2.61 2.45
C ARG A 127 -15.13 2.70 1.16
N ASN A 128 -13.83 2.41 1.23
CA ASN A 128 -12.96 2.46 0.06
C ASN A 128 -13.29 1.35 -0.95
N LEU A 129 -13.53 0.12 -0.47
CA LEU A 129 -13.99 -0.99 -1.32
C LEU A 129 -15.37 -0.75 -1.93
N ALA A 130 -16.24 0.01 -1.25
CA ALA A 130 -17.58 0.34 -1.71
C ALA A 130 -17.63 1.58 -2.64
N THR A 131 -16.51 2.26 -2.87
CA THR A 131 -16.48 3.32 -3.90
C THR A 131 -16.86 2.74 -5.24
N GLN A 132 -17.60 3.50 -6.06
CA GLN A 132 -18.10 3.00 -7.34
C GLN A 132 -16.97 2.44 -8.22
N ALA A 133 -15.84 3.13 -8.31
CA ALA A 133 -14.69 2.69 -9.09
C ALA A 133 -14.14 1.33 -8.63
N VAL A 134 -13.99 1.11 -7.33
CA VAL A 134 -13.46 -0.16 -6.78
C VAL A 134 -14.50 -1.26 -6.87
N ALA A 135 -15.75 -0.98 -6.52
CA ALA A 135 -16.83 -1.95 -6.54
C ALA A 135 -17.13 -2.43 -7.98
N ASP A 136 -17.25 -1.52 -8.94
CA ASP A 136 -17.56 -1.87 -10.34
C ASP A 136 -16.37 -2.56 -11.02
N GLY A 137 -15.14 -2.09 -10.77
CA GLY A 137 -13.94 -2.73 -11.28
C GLY A 137 -13.73 -4.15 -10.72
N GLY A 138 -13.96 -4.35 -9.42
CA GLY A 138 -13.93 -5.68 -8.80
C GLY A 138 -14.94 -6.62 -9.44
N LYS A 139 -16.19 -6.17 -9.61
CA LYS A 139 -17.25 -6.94 -10.31
C LYS A 139 -16.90 -7.26 -11.75
N ALA A 140 -16.30 -6.32 -12.50
CA ALA A 140 -15.87 -6.54 -13.88
C ALA A 140 -14.81 -7.66 -14.00
N HIS A 141 -14.05 -7.89 -12.93
CA HIS A 141 -13.09 -8.98 -12.80
C HIS A 141 -13.65 -10.22 -12.07
N GLY A 142 -14.94 -10.25 -11.73
CA GLY A 142 -15.58 -11.35 -11.00
C GLY A 142 -15.09 -11.53 -9.56
N MET A 143 -14.52 -10.47 -8.95
CA MET A 143 -13.98 -10.51 -7.60
C MET A 143 -14.99 -9.96 -6.57
N THR A 144 -15.07 -10.63 -5.41
CA THR A 144 -15.74 -10.06 -4.23
C THR A 144 -14.89 -8.93 -3.60
N PRO A 145 -15.47 -8.06 -2.76
CA PRO A 145 -14.67 -7.06 -2.03
C PRO A 145 -13.52 -7.68 -1.22
N TYR A 146 -13.72 -8.88 -0.66
CA TYR A 146 -12.69 -9.60 0.08
C TYR A 146 -11.55 -10.07 -0.83
N GLN A 147 -11.87 -10.58 -2.02
CA GLN A 147 -10.87 -10.94 -3.03
C GLN A 147 -10.13 -9.72 -3.57
N THR A 148 -10.81 -8.59 -3.75
CA THR A 148 -10.19 -7.31 -4.10
C THR A 148 -9.19 -6.86 -3.04
N ALA A 149 -9.57 -6.91 -1.75
CA ALA A 149 -8.65 -6.60 -0.65
C ALA A 149 -7.46 -7.58 -0.59
N THR A 150 -7.70 -8.87 -0.87
CA THR A 150 -6.66 -9.89 -0.92
C THR A 150 -5.65 -9.61 -2.03
N LEU A 151 -6.12 -9.34 -3.24
CA LEU A 151 -5.26 -8.96 -4.35
C LEU A 151 -4.51 -7.65 -4.07
N ALA A 152 -5.18 -6.65 -3.50
CA ALA A 152 -4.57 -5.39 -3.12
C ALA A 152 -3.40 -5.61 -2.13
N SER A 153 -3.55 -6.48 -1.13
CA SER A 153 -2.46 -6.79 -0.18
C SER A 153 -1.25 -7.45 -0.84
N ILE A 154 -1.46 -8.28 -1.87
CA ILE A 154 -0.35 -8.84 -2.65
C ILE A 154 0.35 -7.73 -3.44
N ILE A 155 -0.42 -6.83 -4.07
CA ILE A 155 0.14 -5.73 -4.86
C ILE A 155 0.95 -4.78 -3.96
N GLU A 156 0.44 -4.46 -2.76
CA GLU A 156 1.11 -3.65 -1.76
C GLU A 156 2.47 -4.26 -1.37
N ALA A 157 2.49 -5.56 -1.07
CA ALA A 157 3.70 -6.25 -0.65
C ALA A 157 4.75 -6.46 -1.77
N GLU A 158 4.33 -6.50 -3.03
CA GLU A 158 5.19 -6.85 -4.17
C GLU A 158 5.70 -5.64 -4.97
N ALA A 159 4.97 -4.53 -4.97
CA ALA A 159 5.36 -3.34 -5.72
C ALA A 159 6.48 -2.57 -5.02
N ASP A 160 7.52 -2.17 -5.77
CA ASP A 160 8.57 -1.26 -5.25
C ASP A 160 8.01 0.14 -4.94
N GLY A 161 6.90 0.52 -5.60
CA GLY A 161 6.15 1.73 -5.31
C GLY A 161 4.91 1.90 -6.20
N PRO A 162 4.16 3.03 -6.04
CA PRO A 162 2.88 3.23 -6.72
C PRO A 162 2.93 3.15 -8.25
N ALA A 163 4.06 3.50 -8.87
CA ALA A 163 4.25 3.43 -10.32
C ALA A 163 4.21 2.00 -10.88
N ASP A 164 4.53 1.01 -10.06
CA ASP A 164 4.59 -0.40 -10.46
C ASP A 164 3.32 -1.19 -10.09
N MET A 165 2.54 -0.72 -9.12
CA MET A 165 1.34 -1.41 -8.61
C MET A 165 0.39 -1.85 -9.73
N GLY A 166 0.11 -0.98 -10.70
CA GLY A 166 -0.78 -1.30 -11.83
C GLY A 166 -0.24 -2.43 -12.74
N LYS A 167 1.09 -2.54 -12.90
CA LYS A 167 1.73 -3.60 -13.69
C LYS A 167 1.86 -4.90 -12.89
N VAL A 168 2.13 -4.82 -11.59
CA VAL A 168 2.10 -5.97 -10.68
C VAL A 168 0.69 -6.58 -10.67
N ALA A 169 -0.33 -5.75 -10.52
CA ALA A 169 -1.74 -6.17 -10.62
C ALA A 169 -2.02 -6.88 -11.96
N ARG A 170 -1.50 -6.33 -13.07
CA ARG A 170 -1.64 -6.96 -14.39
C ARG A 170 -1.00 -8.35 -14.45
N VAL A 171 0.18 -8.54 -13.86
CA VAL A 171 0.83 -9.86 -13.79
C VAL A 171 -0.05 -10.85 -13.04
N VAL A 172 -0.59 -10.46 -11.88
CA VAL A 172 -1.46 -11.32 -11.08
C VAL A 172 -2.71 -11.71 -11.86
N HIS A 173 -3.42 -10.74 -12.45
CA HIS A 173 -4.59 -11.00 -13.31
C HIS A 173 -4.27 -11.93 -14.48
N ASN A 174 -3.16 -11.70 -15.19
CA ASN A 174 -2.76 -12.54 -16.32
C ASN A 174 -2.42 -13.98 -15.90
N ARG A 175 -1.81 -14.17 -14.72
CA ARG A 175 -1.51 -15.50 -14.17
C ARG A 175 -2.79 -16.22 -13.75
N LEU A 176 -3.70 -15.54 -13.04
CA LEU A 176 -5.00 -16.09 -12.66
C LEU A 176 -5.79 -16.55 -13.88
N ALA A 177 -5.87 -15.71 -14.93
CA ALA A 177 -6.56 -16.04 -16.18
C ALA A 177 -5.94 -17.24 -16.93
N LYS A 178 -4.68 -17.59 -16.64
CA LYS A 178 -3.96 -18.73 -17.21
C LYS A 178 -3.87 -19.94 -16.28
N SER A 179 -4.53 -19.90 -15.12
CA SER A 179 -4.38 -20.91 -14.07
C SER A 179 -2.90 -21.16 -13.68
N MET A 180 -2.08 -20.11 -13.76
CA MET A 180 -0.68 -20.15 -13.33
C MET A 180 -0.59 -19.84 -11.83
N PRO A 181 0.22 -20.57 -11.05
CA PRO A 181 0.54 -20.18 -9.67
C PRO A 181 1.09 -18.75 -9.60
N LEU A 182 0.73 -18.00 -8.55
CA LEU A 182 1.15 -16.59 -8.44
C LEU A 182 2.64 -16.46 -8.13
N GLN A 183 3.20 -17.38 -7.32
CA GLN A 183 4.61 -17.43 -6.96
C GLN A 183 5.12 -16.13 -6.33
N MET A 184 4.39 -15.65 -5.31
CA MET A 184 4.66 -14.39 -4.63
C MET A 184 5.40 -14.65 -3.31
N ASP A 185 6.62 -14.12 -3.18
CA ASP A 185 7.44 -14.28 -1.98
C ASP A 185 6.80 -13.65 -0.75
N SER A 186 6.05 -12.56 -0.93
CA SER A 186 5.26 -11.92 0.13
C SER A 186 4.31 -12.90 0.83
N THR A 187 3.70 -13.81 0.08
CA THR A 187 2.76 -14.82 0.62
C THR A 187 3.47 -15.90 1.43
N ILE A 188 4.71 -16.26 1.06
CA ILE A 188 5.57 -17.16 1.84
C ILE A 188 6.03 -16.48 3.13
N ASN A 189 6.44 -15.21 3.04
CA ASN A 189 6.81 -14.41 4.20
C ASN A 189 5.65 -14.23 5.18
N TYR A 190 4.42 -14.12 4.65
CA TYR A 190 3.22 -14.13 5.48
C TYR A 190 3.03 -15.48 6.19
N ALA A 191 3.09 -16.58 5.44
CA ALA A 191 2.97 -17.94 5.98
C ALA A 191 3.97 -18.24 7.11
N LEU A 192 5.20 -17.75 6.96
CA LEU A 192 6.30 -17.97 7.91
C LEU A 192 6.39 -16.89 8.99
N ASN A 193 5.44 -15.94 9.04
CA ASN A 193 5.42 -14.82 9.97
C ASN A 193 6.76 -14.05 10.04
N ARG A 194 7.33 -13.75 8.87
CA ARG A 194 8.59 -13.01 8.72
C ARG A 194 8.49 -11.92 7.65
N SER A 195 9.53 -11.08 7.58
CA SER A 195 9.72 -10.11 6.50
C SER A 195 11.18 -10.17 6.04
N THR A 196 11.43 -10.68 4.84
CA THR A 196 12.77 -10.81 4.26
C THR A 196 12.70 -10.80 2.74
N VAL A 197 13.71 -10.22 2.10
CA VAL A 197 13.88 -10.27 0.64
C VAL A 197 14.56 -11.57 0.17
N ASP A 198 15.02 -12.40 1.11
CA ASP A 198 15.77 -13.63 0.84
C ASP A 198 14.91 -14.88 1.11
N THR A 199 14.01 -15.18 0.19
CA THR A 199 13.24 -16.44 0.20
C THR A 199 14.10 -17.58 -0.33
N ARG A 200 14.23 -18.66 0.45
CA ARG A 200 14.98 -19.85 0.03
C ARG A 200 14.11 -20.74 -0.86
N LEU A 201 14.74 -21.54 -1.72
CA LEU A 201 14.03 -22.55 -2.50
C LEU A 201 13.28 -23.56 -1.62
N SER A 202 13.76 -23.84 -0.40
CA SER A 202 13.04 -24.67 0.57
C SER A 202 11.73 -24.03 1.04
N ASP A 203 11.68 -22.70 1.12
CA ASP A 203 10.53 -21.97 1.63
C ASP A 203 9.36 -22.01 0.64
N THR A 204 9.62 -22.22 -0.66
CA THR A 204 8.57 -22.34 -1.69
C THR A 204 7.86 -23.69 -1.68
N ARG A 205 8.28 -24.62 -0.80
CA ARG A 205 7.75 -25.98 -0.68
C ARG A 205 7.07 -26.24 0.67
N ILE A 206 6.77 -25.19 1.42
CA ILE A 206 6.08 -25.32 2.71
C ILE A 206 4.62 -25.68 2.48
N ASP A 207 4.09 -26.60 3.29
CA ASP A 207 2.65 -26.86 3.29
C ASP A 207 1.93 -25.73 4.04
N SER A 208 1.40 -24.79 3.27
CA SER A 208 0.62 -23.67 3.78
C SER A 208 -0.45 -23.27 2.76
N PRO A 209 -1.67 -22.89 3.19
CA PRO A 209 -2.67 -22.35 2.28
C PRO A 209 -2.25 -21.02 1.64
N PHE A 210 -1.23 -20.35 2.19
CA PHE A 210 -0.64 -19.13 1.64
C PHE A 210 0.50 -19.41 0.65
N ASN A 211 0.91 -20.66 0.44
CA ASN A 211 1.96 -20.99 -0.51
C ASN A 211 1.45 -20.88 -1.96
N THR A 212 1.58 -19.69 -2.55
CA THR A 212 1.19 -19.42 -3.94
C THR A 212 2.17 -19.98 -4.99
N TYR A 213 3.22 -20.69 -4.58
CA TYR A 213 4.05 -21.50 -5.49
C TYR A 213 3.42 -22.85 -5.80
N GLU A 214 2.77 -23.47 -4.81
CA GLU A 214 2.16 -24.80 -4.93
C GLU A 214 0.65 -24.74 -5.14
N ARG A 215 0.00 -23.65 -4.71
CA ARG A 215 -1.46 -23.48 -4.79
C ARG A 215 -1.83 -22.42 -5.83
N GLN A 216 -2.84 -22.74 -6.64
CA GLN A 216 -3.40 -21.82 -7.63
C GLN A 216 -4.43 -20.89 -7.00
N GLY A 217 -4.62 -19.71 -7.60
CA GLY A 217 -5.55 -18.71 -7.13
C GLY A 217 -4.96 -17.75 -6.10
N LEU A 218 -5.85 -16.94 -5.49
CA LEU A 218 -5.49 -16.05 -4.40
C LEU A 218 -5.32 -16.85 -3.07
N PRO A 219 -4.46 -16.40 -2.15
CA PRO A 219 -4.41 -16.94 -0.78
C PRO A 219 -5.76 -16.76 -0.06
N PRO A 220 -6.00 -17.48 1.06
CA PRO A 220 -7.31 -17.48 1.73
C PRO A 220 -7.67 -16.15 2.41
N THR A 221 -6.69 -15.28 2.67
CA THR A 221 -6.88 -13.96 3.28
C THR A 221 -5.94 -12.95 2.63
N PRO A 222 -6.17 -11.63 2.82
CA PRO A 222 -5.13 -10.63 2.65
C PRO A 222 -3.89 -10.96 3.52
N ILE A 223 -2.73 -10.41 3.13
CA ILE A 223 -1.43 -10.67 3.79
C ILE A 223 -0.82 -9.44 4.48
N ASP A 224 -1.46 -8.28 4.34
CA ASP A 224 -1.15 -7.01 5.00
C ASP A 224 -2.33 -6.05 4.85
N SER A 225 -2.18 -4.81 5.34
CA SER A 225 -3.09 -3.67 5.16
C SER A 225 -2.76 -2.86 3.88
N PRO A 226 -3.48 -3.05 2.76
CA PRO A 226 -3.20 -2.33 1.52
C PRO A 226 -3.70 -0.88 1.53
N GLY A 227 -2.96 -0.02 0.82
CA GLY A 227 -3.32 1.37 0.59
C GLY A 227 -4.35 1.57 -0.54
N LEU A 228 -4.73 2.84 -0.76
CA LEU A 228 -5.67 3.21 -1.83
C LEU A 228 -5.11 2.91 -3.22
N HIS A 229 -3.81 3.12 -3.43
CA HIS A 229 -3.18 2.86 -4.72
C HIS A 229 -3.21 1.37 -5.07
N ALA A 230 -2.94 0.50 -4.10
CA ALA A 230 -3.03 -0.95 -4.30
C ALA A 230 -4.47 -1.40 -4.54
N MET A 231 -5.46 -0.87 -3.80
CA MET A 231 -6.89 -1.16 -4.04
C MET A 231 -7.34 -0.72 -5.44
N ALA A 232 -6.92 0.47 -5.90
CA ALA A 232 -7.22 0.95 -7.24
C ALA A 232 -6.55 0.09 -8.32
N ALA A 233 -5.26 -0.26 -8.13
CA ALA A 233 -4.52 -1.10 -9.06
C ALA A 233 -5.13 -2.51 -9.19
N ALA A 234 -5.64 -3.08 -8.09
CA ALA A 234 -6.27 -4.39 -8.06
C ALA A 234 -7.47 -4.50 -9.02
N VAL A 235 -8.23 -3.41 -9.18
CA VAL A 235 -9.45 -3.38 -10.01
C VAL A 235 -9.28 -2.68 -11.36
N ALA A 236 -8.21 -1.91 -11.53
CA ALA A 236 -7.87 -1.18 -12.75
C ALA A 236 -6.39 -1.41 -13.14
N PRO A 237 -5.98 -2.65 -13.41
CA PRO A 237 -4.59 -2.98 -13.71
C PRO A 237 -4.14 -2.34 -15.04
N THR A 238 -2.90 -1.85 -15.08
CA THR A 238 -2.27 -1.32 -16.29
C THR A 238 -2.35 -2.34 -17.43
N SER A 239 -2.79 -1.95 -18.62
CA SER A 239 -2.85 -2.86 -19.78
C SER A 239 -1.47 -3.41 -20.13
N GLY A 240 -1.38 -4.73 -20.32
CA GLY A 240 -0.12 -5.39 -20.66
C GLY A 240 -0.23 -6.91 -20.66
N LYS A 241 0.78 -7.58 -21.23
CA LYS A 241 0.82 -9.05 -21.35
C LYS A 241 1.84 -9.70 -20.41
N TRP A 242 2.39 -8.94 -19.47
CA TRP A 242 3.43 -9.41 -18.57
C TRP A 242 2.94 -10.57 -17.69
N LEU A 243 3.83 -11.52 -17.47
CA LEU A 243 3.61 -12.68 -16.60
C LEU A 243 4.68 -12.77 -15.50
N TYR A 244 5.73 -11.96 -15.60
CA TYR A 244 6.85 -11.98 -14.68
C TYR A 244 7.33 -10.57 -14.41
N PHE A 245 7.85 -10.34 -13.22
CA PHE A 245 8.54 -9.11 -12.85
C PHE A 245 9.68 -9.43 -11.89
N VAL A 246 10.67 -8.53 -11.82
CA VAL A 246 11.73 -8.56 -10.82
C VAL A 246 12.22 -7.14 -10.58
N THR A 247 12.37 -6.76 -9.32
CA THR A 247 13.01 -5.50 -8.93
C THR A 247 14.51 -5.70 -8.91
N VAL A 248 15.20 -5.17 -9.92
CA VAL A 248 16.64 -5.35 -10.11
C VAL A 248 17.43 -4.51 -9.11
N LYS A 249 16.90 -3.34 -8.76
CA LYS A 249 17.33 -2.43 -7.69
C LYS A 249 16.16 -1.48 -7.37
N PRO A 250 16.17 -0.75 -6.24
CA PRO A 250 15.13 0.24 -5.94
C PRO A 250 14.90 1.19 -7.12
N GLY A 251 13.64 1.34 -7.54
CA GLY A 251 13.19 2.12 -8.69
C GLY A 251 13.42 1.48 -10.07
N ASP A 252 13.89 0.23 -10.16
CA ASP A 252 14.10 -0.52 -11.42
C ASP A 252 13.40 -1.88 -11.37
N THR A 253 12.07 -1.86 -11.46
CA THR A 253 11.24 -3.06 -11.63
C THR A 253 11.05 -3.36 -13.11
N ARG A 254 11.47 -4.55 -13.53
CA ARG A 254 11.40 -4.98 -14.93
C ARG A 254 10.33 -6.03 -15.12
N PHE A 255 9.42 -5.76 -16.05
CA PHE A 255 8.29 -6.62 -16.38
C PHE A 255 8.57 -7.35 -17.70
N SER A 256 8.21 -8.62 -17.77
CA SER A 256 8.51 -9.49 -18.92
C SER A 256 7.34 -10.41 -19.25
N VAL A 257 7.19 -10.74 -20.54
CA VAL A 257 6.13 -11.61 -21.05
C VAL A 257 6.58 -13.07 -21.05
N THR A 258 7.85 -13.32 -21.38
CA THR A 258 8.42 -14.66 -21.48
C THR A 258 9.35 -14.96 -20.32
N TYR A 259 9.47 -16.25 -20.00
CA TYR A 259 10.36 -16.71 -18.94
C TYR A 259 11.84 -16.48 -19.27
N ASP A 260 12.23 -16.59 -20.55
CA ASP A 260 13.62 -16.34 -20.97
C ASP A 260 14.03 -14.87 -20.80
N GLU A 261 13.12 -13.93 -21.06
CA GLU A 261 13.35 -12.51 -20.77
C GLU A 261 13.46 -12.28 -19.26
N HIS A 262 12.54 -12.86 -18.48
CA HIS A 262 12.59 -12.79 -17.02
C HIS A 262 13.92 -13.30 -16.45
N ARG A 263 14.42 -14.44 -16.94
CA ARG A 263 15.71 -15.01 -16.53
C ARG A 263 16.89 -14.07 -16.76
N LYS A 264 16.86 -13.27 -17.84
CA LYS A 264 17.89 -12.24 -18.08
C LYS A 264 17.82 -11.14 -17.02
N HIS A 265 16.62 -10.67 -16.67
CA HIS A 265 16.43 -9.69 -15.59
C HIS A 265 16.85 -10.24 -14.22
N VAL A 266 16.57 -11.51 -13.93
CA VAL A 266 17.05 -12.19 -12.71
C VAL A 266 18.58 -12.30 -12.68
N ALA A 267 19.22 -12.60 -13.81
CA ALA A 267 20.68 -12.60 -13.90
C ALA A 267 21.28 -11.21 -13.63
N ASP A 268 20.62 -10.13 -14.08
CA ASP A 268 21.02 -8.75 -13.76
C ASP A 268 20.90 -8.44 -12.27
N PHE A 269 19.77 -8.81 -11.64
CA PHE A 269 19.57 -8.70 -10.19
C PHE A 269 20.69 -9.43 -9.40
N ASN A 270 20.95 -10.70 -9.72
CA ASN A 270 21.97 -11.50 -9.04
C ASN A 270 23.37 -10.91 -9.20
N ARG A 271 23.71 -10.41 -10.41
CA ARG A 271 24.99 -9.76 -10.68
C ARG A 271 25.18 -8.50 -9.83
N LEU A 272 24.15 -7.64 -9.73
CA LEU A 272 24.22 -6.42 -8.95
C LEU A 272 24.30 -6.70 -7.44
N ARG A 273 23.56 -7.69 -6.92
CA ARG A 273 23.67 -8.11 -5.52
C ARG A 273 25.06 -8.63 -5.17
N GLY A 274 25.66 -9.46 -6.04
CA GLY A 274 27.02 -9.96 -5.83
C GLY A 274 28.08 -8.84 -5.77
N GLN A 275 27.92 -7.81 -6.61
CA GLN A 275 28.80 -6.64 -6.60
C GLN A 275 28.62 -5.78 -5.33
N ALA A 276 27.38 -5.58 -4.87
CA ALA A 276 27.11 -4.84 -3.65
C ALA A 276 27.69 -5.54 -2.41
N GLY A 277 27.53 -6.87 -2.31
CA GLY A 277 28.15 -7.68 -1.25
C GLY A 277 29.68 -7.62 -1.28
N SER A 278 30.28 -7.64 -2.47
CA SER A 278 31.73 -7.53 -2.65
C SER A 278 32.28 -6.15 -2.24
N ARG A 279 31.56 -5.06 -2.56
CA ARG A 279 31.95 -3.69 -2.15
C ARG A 279 31.80 -3.46 -0.65
N ALA A 280 30.76 -4.01 -0.02
CA ALA A 280 30.59 -3.95 1.43
C ALA A 280 31.72 -4.71 2.16
N GLY A 281 32.17 -5.85 1.61
CA GLY A 281 33.31 -6.60 2.15
C GLY A 281 34.67 -5.91 2.00
N GLN A 282 34.90 -5.21 0.89
CA GLN A 282 36.14 -4.47 0.66
C GLN A 282 36.24 -3.17 1.48
N GLY A 283 35.12 -2.48 1.72
CA GLY A 283 35.07 -1.30 2.59
C GLY A 283 35.28 -1.61 4.07
N ALA A 284 34.95 -2.83 4.52
CA ALA A 284 35.24 -3.29 5.88
C ALA A 284 36.72 -3.72 6.06
N ALA A 285 37.42 -4.05 4.97
CA ALA A 285 38.81 -4.52 5.01
C ALA A 285 39.85 -3.38 4.97
N THR A 286 39.46 -2.15 4.59
CA THR A 286 40.33 -0.97 4.51
C THR A 286 40.21 -0.02 5.72
N GLY A 287 39.40 -0.38 6.72
CA GLY A 287 39.20 0.38 7.96
C GLY A 287 39.92 -0.21 9.17
N LYS A 288 41.22 -0.49 9.07
CA LYS A 288 42.12 -0.77 10.21
C LYS A 288 43.39 0.05 10.09
#